data_AF-A0A349EW08-F1
#
_entry.id   AF-A0A349EW08-F1
#
_cell.length_a   1.000
_cell.length_b   1.000
_cell.length_c   1.000
_cell.angle_alpha   90.00
_cell.angle_beta   90.00
_cell.angle_gamma   90.00
#
_symmetry.space_group_name_H-M   'P 1'
#
loop_
_entity.id
_entity.type
_entity.pdbx_description
1 polymer ?
#
loop_
_entity_poly.entity_id
_entity_poly.type
_entity_poly.pdbx_seq_one_letter_code
_entity_poly.pdbx_strand_id
1 'polypeptide(L)'
;KQFDLIGTGHTASLISEKTGLSVKGYLSGPMGGDQEIGALIATGQVDFVVFFWDPLQAQPHDPDVKALMRIAAVYDIPFATNEATANCLLK
;
A
#
# COMPACT_ATOMS: atom_id res chain seq x y z
N LYS A 1 7.40 14.78 -9.14
CA LYS A 1 7.57 14.85 -7.67
C LYS A 1 8.46 13.67 -7.27
N GLN A 2 9.33 13.84 -6.27
CA GLN A 2 10.16 12.74 -5.77
C GLN A 2 9.52 12.22 -4.48
N PHE A 3 9.41 10.90 -4.36
CA PHE A 3 8.78 10.22 -3.23
C PHE A 3 9.69 9.10 -2.76
N ASP A 4 9.70 8.85 -1.45
CA ASP A 4 10.28 7.63 -0.90
C ASP A 4 9.25 6.49 -1.05
N LEU A 5 9.65 5.43 -1.76
CA LEU A 5 8.74 4.34 -2.09
C LEU A 5 8.91 3.19 -1.12
N ILE A 6 7.78 2.68 -0.64
CA ILE A 6 7.71 1.47 0.16
C ILE A 6 6.68 0.52 -0.46
N GLY A 7 6.83 -0.78 -0.21
CA GLY A 7 5.85 -1.76 -0.68
C GLY A 7 6.00 -3.12 -0.02
N THR A 8 4.95 -3.94 -0.10
CA THR A 8 4.93 -5.28 0.48
C THR A 8 5.58 -6.30 -0.45
N GLY A 9 6.33 -7.24 0.15
CA GLY A 9 6.89 -8.45 -0.46
C GLY A 9 7.23 -8.35 -1.95
N HIS A 10 6.55 -9.17 -2.76
CA HIS A 10 6.82 -9.30 -4.19
C HIS A 10 6.56 -8.00 -4.97
N THR A 11 5.63 -7.16 -4.52
CA THR A 11 5.31 -5.88 -5.19
C THR A 11 6.51 -4.95 -5.19
N ALA A 12 7.17 -4.76 -4.04
CA ALA A 12 8.35 -3.91 -3.93
C ALA A 12 9.52 -4.43 -4.81
N SER A 13 9.76 -5.74 -4.79
CA SER A 13 10.77 -6.38 -5.62
C SER A 13 10.49 -6.19 -7.11
N LEU A 14 9.26 -6.43 -7.54
CA LEU A 14 8.87 -6.35 -8.94
C LEU A 14 8.97 -4.91 -9.47
N ILE A 15 8.52 -3.92 -8.70
CA ILE A 15 8.67 -2.50 -9.09
C ILE A 15 10.15 -2.15 -9.24
N SER A 16 10.97 -2.51 -8.24
CA SER A 16 12.41 -2.22 -8.27
C SER A 16 13.09 -2.86 -9.48
N GLU A 17 12.81 -4.13 -9.77
CA GLU A 17 13.37 -4.87 -10.91
C GLU A 17 12.95 -4.28 -12.26
N LYS A 18 11.66 -3.93 -12.43
CA LYS A 18 11.13 -3.50 -13.73
C LYS A 18 11.35 -2.03 -14.04
N THR A 19 11.57 -1.19 -13.02
CA THR A 19 11.63 0.27 -13.20
C THR A 19 12.97 0.88 -12.79
N GLY A 20 13.79 0.17 -12.02
CA GLY A 20 15.01 0.72 -11.42
C GLY A 20 14.77 1.70 -10.27
N LEU A 21 13.52 1.90 -9.84
CA LEU A 21 13.19 2.72 -8.68
C LEU A 21 13.64 2.04 -7.38
N SER A 22 14.09 2.84 -6.41
CA SER A 22 14.38 2.33 -5.06
C SER A 22 13.08 2.20 -4.27
N VAL A 23 12.69 0.96 -3.96
CA VAL A 23 11.50 0.68 -3.13
C VAL A 23 11.92 -0.13 -1.91
N LYS A 24 11.64 0.39 -0.71
CA LYS A 24 11.86 -0.35 0.54
C LYS A 24 10.83 -1.47 0.67
N GLY A 25 11.31 -2.71 0.66
CA GLY A 25 10.48 -3.90 0.81
C GLY A 25 10.13 -4.19 2.27
N TYR A 26 8.87 -4.55 2.47
CA TYR A 26 8.28 -5.02 3.73
C TYR A 26 7.78 -6.46 3.59
N LEU A 27 7.17 -7.04 4.63
CA LEU A 27 6.59 -8.39 4.53
C LEU A 27 5.53 -8.47 3.42
N SER A 28 5.27 -9.67 2.89
CA SER A 28 4.13 -9.85 1.98
C SER A 28 2.81 -9.69 2.74
N GLY A 29 1.74 -9.26 2.06
CA GLY A 29 0.41 -9.11 2.67
C GLY A 29 -0.01 -10.34 3.51
N PRO A 30 0.01 -11.56 2.95
CA PRO A 30 -0.34 -12.78 3.69
C PRO A 30 0.55 -13.10 4.91
N MET A 31 1.75 -12.53 4.99
CA MET A 31 2.68 -12.70 6.10
C MET A 31 2.66 -11.52 7.09
N GLY A 32 1.67 -10.61 6.97
CA GLY A 32 1.49 -9.47 7.87
C GLY A 32 1.98 -8.13 7.32
N GLY A 33 2.37 -8.06 6.05
CA GLY A 33 2.81 -6.81 5.42
C GLY A 33 1.78 -5.68 5.49
N ASP A 34 0.49 -5.99 5.36
CA ASP A 34 -0.58 -4.98 5.43
C ASP A 34 -0.67 -4.37 6.83
N GLN A 35 -0.43 -5.16 7.88
CA GLN A 35 -0.38 -4.67 9.26
C GLN A 35 0.87 -3.85 9.53
N GLU A 36 2.01 -4.23 8.94
CA GLU A 36 3.25 -3.46 9.00
C GLU A 36 3.06 -2.07 8.37
N ILE A 37 2.47 -2.00 7.17
CA ILE A 37 2.11 -0.71 6.54
C ILE A 37 1.09 0.05 7.42
N GLY A 38 0.10 -0.64 7.98
CA GLY A 38 -0.86 -0.02 8.90
C GLY A 38 -0.21 0.61 10.13
N ALA A 39 0.84 0.01 10.69
CA ALA A 39 1.62 0.57 11.78
C ALA A 39 2.40 1.82 11.33
N LEU A 40 2.94 1.83 10.11
CA LEU A 40 3.62 3.00 9.54
C LEU A 40 2.66 4.16 9.32
N ILE A 41 1.43 3.90 8.85
CA ILE A 41 0.37 4.91 8.77
C ILE A 41 0.09 5.48 10.16
N ALA A 42 -0.10 4.60 11.16
CA ALA A 42 -0.45 5.02 12.51
C ALA A 42 0.66 5.83 13.22
N THR A 43 1.89 5.74 12.74
CA THR A 43 3.07 6.44 13.27
C THR A 43 3.51 7.62 12.39
N GLY A 44 2.72 7.99 11.38
CA GLY A 44 3.00 9.14 10.52
C GLY A 44 4.17 8.94 9.55
N GLN A 45 4.48 7.69 9.21
CA GLN A 45 5.57 7.33 8.28
C GLN A 45 5.07 7.05 6.85
N VAL A 46 3.77 7.22 6.59
CA VAL A 46 3.14 7.04 5.27
C VAL A 46 2.21 8.20 4.99
N ASP A 47 2.50 8.97 3.94
CA ASP A 47 1.72 10.14 3.56
C ASP A 47 0.53 9.81 2.64
N PHE A 48 0.63 8.75 1.84
CA PHE A 48 -0.46 8.25 1.00
C PHE A 48 -0.24 6.78 0.61
N VAL A 49 -1.32 6.11 0.20
CA VAL A 49 -1.28 4.69 -0.18
C VAL A 49 -1.91 4.48 -1.55
N VAL A 50 -1.27 3.63 -2.37
CA VAL A 50 -1.86 3.02 -3.56
C VAL A 50 -1.98 1.52 -3.31
N PHE A 51 -3.21 1.02 -3.21
CA PHE A 51 -3.49 -0.37 -2.87
C PHE A 51 -4.48 -1.00 -3.85
N PHE A 52 -3.94 -1.61 -4.90
CA PHE A 52 -4.73 -2.35 -5.89
C PHE A 52 -4.99 -3.77 -5.38
N TRP A 53 -6.13 -3.93 -4.73
CA TRP A 53 -6.66 -5.21 -4.31
C TRP A 53 -7.57 -5.79 -5.41
N ASP A 54 -7.78 -7.11 -5.42
CA ASP A 54 -8.71 -7.75 -6.36
C ASP A 54 -10.15 -7.69 -5.82
N PRO A 55 -11.06 -6.91 -6.45
CA PRO A 55 -12.43 -6.76 -5.98
C PRO A 55 -13.34 -7.94 -6.36
N LEU A 56 -12.88 -8.88 -7.18
CA LEU A 56 -13.67 -9.99 -7.71
C LEU A 56 -13.39 -11.31 -6.99
N GLN A 57 -12.31 -11.39 -6.20
CA GLN A 57 -11.92 -12.60 -5.48
C GLN A 57 -11.80 -12.34 -3.99
N ALA A 58 -12.41 -13.20 -3.18
CA ALA A 58 -12.20 -13.20 -1.74
C ALA A 58 -10.76 -13.63 -1.42
N GLN A 59 -10.02 -12.80 -0.70
CA GLN A 59 -8.66 -13.12 -0.27
C GLN A 59 -8.68 -13.72 1.15
N PRO A 60 -7.80 -14.70 1.45
CA PRO A 60 -7.67 -15.23 2.82
C PRO A 60 -7.35 -14.16 3.87
N HIS A 61 -6.79 -13.03 3.42
CA HIS A 61 -6.41 -11.87 4.21
C HIS A 61 -7.35 -10.65 3.98
N ASP A 62 -8.59 -10.86 3.53
CA ASP A 62 -9.61 -9.79 3.44
C ASP A 62 -9.79 -8.96 4.74
N PRO A 63 -9.70 -9.54 5.96
CA PRO A 63 -9.72 -8.74 7.19
C PRO A 63 -8.59 -7.71 7.25
N ASP A 64 -7.41 -8.05 6.77
CA ASP A 64 -6.22 -7.20 6.77
C ASP A 64 -6.37 -6.05 5.77
N VAL A 65 -6.94 -6.31 4.59
CA VAL A 65 -7.29 -5.27 3.59
C VAL A 65 -8.23 -4.23 4.21
N LYS A 66 -9.29 -4.68 4.89
CA LYS A 66 -10.25 -3.79 5.56
C LYS A 66 -9.62 -3.04 6.73
N ALA A 67 -8.71 -3.68 7.47
CA ALA A 67 -7.99 -3.04 8.56
C ALA A 67 -7.07 -1.92 8.05
N LEU A 68 -6.38 -2.14 6.92
CA LEU A 68 -5.51 -1.15 6.29
C LEU A 68 -6.31 0.05 5.74
N MET A 69 -7.45 -0.21 5.07
CA MET A 69 -8.35 0.87 4.64
C MET A 69 -8.89 1.67 5.83
N ARG A 70 -9.27 0.99 6.92
CA ARG A 70 -9.77 1.62 8.15
C ARG A 70 -8.71 2.52 8.78
N ILE A 71 -7.47 2.07 8.90
CA ILE A 71 -6.42 2.88 9.54
C ILE A 71 -6.09 4.11 8.68
N ALA A 72 -6.05 3.98 7.35
CA ALA A 72 -5.85 5.12 6.46
C ALA A 72 -6.96 6.18 6.61
N ALA A 73 -8.22 5.75 6.73
CA ALA A 73 -9.35 6.65 6.96
C ALA A 73 -9.28 7.35 8.34
N VAL A 74 -8.81 6.66 9.39
CA VAL A 74 -8.66 7.25 10.73
C VAL A 74 -7.59 8.36 10.75
N TYR A 75 -6.50 8.16 10.02
CA TYR A 75 -5.39 9.11 9.95
C TYR A 75 -5.53 10.13 8.80
N ASP A 76 -6.65 10.10 8.09
CA ASP A 76 -7.01 11.02 7.01
C ASP A 76 -5.93 11.14 5.91
N ILE A 77 -5.34 10.00 5.52
CA ILE A 77 -4.36 9.97 4.43
C ILE A 77 -5.02 9.57 3.10
N PRO A 78 -4.57 10.13 1.96
CA PRO A 78 -5.06 9.72 0.65
C PRO A 78 -4.84 8.23 0.38
N PHE A 79 -5.90 7.55 -0.04
CA PHE A 79 -5.90 6.10 -0.26
C PHE A 79 -6.53 5.75 -1.62
N ALA A 80 -5.72 5.31 -2.57
CA ALA A 80 -6.18 4.91 -3.89
C ALA A 80 -6.34 3.39 -3.98
N THR A 81 -7.57 2.93 -4.22
CA THR A 81 -7.87 1.50 -4.45
C THR A 81 -7.92 1.11 -5.93
N ASN A 82 -7.80 2.08 -6.83
CA ASN A 82 -7.87 1.89 -8.27
C ASN A 82 -7.00 2.94 -9.00
N GLU A 83 -6.76 2.68 -10.28
CA GLU A 83 -5.89 3.50 -11.11
C GLU A 83 -6.43 4.93 -11.30
N ALA A 84 -7.75 5.11 -11.44
CA ALA A 84 -8.34 6.43 -11.62
C ALA A 84 -8.07 7.34 -10.40
N THR A 85 -8.25 6.83 -9.19
CA THR A 85 -7.92 7.55 -7.95
C THR A 85 -6.43 7.80 -7.84
N ALA A 86 -5.57 6.80 -8.14
CA ALA A 86 -4.13 6.98 -8.11
C ALA A 86 -3.66 8.09 -9.07
N ASN A 87 -4.21 8.11 -10.29
CA ASN A 87 -3.94 9.17 -11.27
C ASN A 87 -4.42 10.55 -10.81
N CYS A 88 -5.50 10.64 -10.03
CA CYS A 88 -5.93 11.91 -9.43
C CYS A 88 -4.97 12.38 -8.33
N LEU A 89 -4.43 11.46 -7.53
CA LEU A 89 -3.51 11.80 -6.43
C LEU A 89 -2.10 12.18 -6.93
N LEU A 90 -1.63 11.56 -8.02
CA LEU A 90 -0.28 11.75 -8.56
C LEU A 90 -0.13 12.96 -9.49
N LYS A 91 -1.23 13.58 -9.92
CA LYS A 91 -1.22 14.84 -10.67
C LYS A 91 -0.61 15.98 -9.85
#